data_AF-A0A6A6UXN1-F1
#
_entry.id   AF-A0A6A6UXN1-F1
#
_cell.length_a   1.000
_cell.length_b   1.000
_cell.length_c   1.000
_cell.angle_alpha   90.00
_cell.angle_beta   90.00
_cell.angle_gamma   90.00
#
_symmetry.space_group_name_H-M   'P 1'
#
loop_
_entity.id
_entity.type
_entity.pdbx_description
1 polymer ?
#
loop_
_entity_poly.entity_id
_entity_poly.type
_entity_poly.pdbx_seq_one_letter_code
_entity_poly.pdbx_strand_id
1 'polypeptide(L)'
;TMAPYEKSRLVVQGYNDEGKRDILTQSPTIQRSSQRLILALSPALLNRGMFVELRDITQAYPQAQTELFRTVLAHLPKELVTKSPEGTIIRVIRPLYGIAEAGVH
;
A
#
# COMPACT_ATOMS: atom_id res chain seq x y z
N THR A 1 22.52 -8.49 1.19
CA THR A 1 21.96 -8.49 2.56
C THR A 1 20.48 -8.78 2.46
N MET A 2 19.94 -9.83 3.10
CA MET A 2 18.51 -10.18 3.08
C MET A 2 17.67 -9.27 4.00
N ALA A 3 17.86 -7.95 3.90
CA ALA A 3 17.00 -7.01 4.59
C ALA A 3 15.74 -6.79 3.72
N PRO A 4 14.53 -7.02 4.24
CA PRO A 4 13.31 -6.72 3.50
C PRO A 4 13.27 -5.23 3.15
N TYR A 5 12.92 -4.92 1.90
CA TYR A 5 12.78 -3.53 1.46
C TYR A 5 11.54 -2.90 2.09
N GLU A 6 11.74 -1.88 2.91
CA GLU A 6 10.66 -1.18 3.61
C GLU A 6 9.87 -0.31 2.62
N LYS A 7 8.59 -0.63 2.42
CA LYS A 7 7.62 0.27 1.81
C LYS A 7 6.72 0.83 2.88
N SER A 8 6.81 2.13 3.11
CA SER A 8 5.93 2.82 4.04
C SER A 8 4.52 2.93 3.44
N ARG A 9 3.55 2.21 4.00
CA ARG A 9 2.12 2.40 3.67
C ARG A 9 1.34 2.78 4.93
N LEU A 10 0.77 3.98 4.94
CA LEU A 10 -0.20 4.34 5.97
C LEU A 10 -1.53 3.65 5.65
N VAL A 11 -1.96 2.77 6.53
CA VAL A 11 -3.26 2.07 6.46
C VAL A 11 -4.11 2.60 7.60
N VAL A 12 -5.35 2.99 7.29
CA VAL A 12 -6.30 3.42 8.31
C VAL A 12 -7.07 2.19 8.77
N GLN A 13 -7.01 1.88 10.05
CA GLN A 13 -7.74 0.75 10.61
C GLN A 13 -9.25 1.04 10.59
N GLY A 14 -10.00 0.27 9.80
CA GLY A 14 -11.46 0.34 9.77
C GLY A 14 -12.09 -0.38 10.96
N TYR A 15 -13.40 -0.21 11.13
CA TYR A 15 -14.19 -0.97 12.11
C TYR A 15 -14.04 -2.47 11.84
N ASN A 16 -13.61 -3.24 12.86
CA ASN A 16 -13.37 -4.68 12.82
C ASN A 16 -12.07 -5.18 12.15
N ASP A 17 -11.06 -4.33 11.95
CA ASP A 17 -9.76 -4.72 11.36
C ASP A 17 -8.69 -4.97 12.45
N GLU A 18 -8.99 -5.80 13.46
CA GLU A 18 -8.14 -6.01 14.65
C GLU A 18 -6.70 -6.48 14.33
N GLY A 19 -6.48 -7.09 13.16
CA GLY A 19 -5.19 -7.60 12.71
C GLY A 19 -4.25 -6.55 12.11
N LYS A 20 -4.68 -5.29 11.92
CA LYS A 20 -3.87 -4.23 11.31
C LYS A 20 -3.56 -3.09 12.29
N ARG A 21 -2.92 -3.44 13.40
CA ARG A 21 -2.56 -2.50 14.48
C ARG A 21 -1.32 -1.66 14.20
N ASP A 22 -0.48 -2.13 13.28
CA ASP A 22 0.80 -1.51 12.96
C ASP A 22 0.89 -1.22 11.45
N ILE A 23 1.72 -0.23 11.11
CA ILE A 23 2.03 0.08 9.71
C ILE A 23 2.74 -1.14 9.12
N LEU A 24 2.13 -1.79 8.12
CA LEU A 24 2.85 -2.83 7.40
C LEU A 24 3.90 -2.13 6.54
N THR A 25 5.17 -2.28 6.88
CA THR A 25 6.28 -1.80 6.06
C THR A 25 6.62 -2.76 4.92
N GLN A 26 5.93 -3.91 4.84
CA GLN A 26 6.20 -4.94 3.85
C GLN A 26 5.27 -4.79 2.65
N SER A 27 5.84 -4.93 1.45
CA SER A 27 5.03 -5.02 0.24
C SER A 27 4.47 -6.41 0.04
N PRO A 28 3.23 -6.55 -0.47
CA PRO A 28 2.80 -7.84 -0.99
C PRO A 28 3.77 -8.25 -2.09
N THR A 29 4.48 -9.35 -1.87
CA THR A 29 5.27 -9.99 -2.91
C THR A 29 4.30 -10.51 -3.94
N ILE A 30 4.61 -10.30 -5.22
CA ILE A 30 3.90 -10.93 -6.33
C ILE A 30 3.75 -12.44 -6.04
N GLN A 31 2.55 -12.98 -6.21
CA GLN A 31 2.26 -14.38 -5.88
C GLN A 31 3.19 -15.33 -6.64
N ARG A 32 3.57 -16.44 -6.01
CA ARG A 32 4.42 -17.47 -6.65
C ARG A 32 3.82 -17.97 -7.97
N SER A 33 2.50 -18.09 -8.07
CA SER A 33 1.78 -18.43 -9.30
C SER A 33 2.03 -17.41 -10.41
N SER A 34 1.87 -16.12 -10.11
CA SER A 34 2.14 -15.02 -11.05
C SER A 34 3.61 -14.96 -11.47
N GLN A 35 4.56 -15.18 -10.55
CA GLN A 35 5.99 -15.27 -10.89
C GLN A 35 6.26 -16.40 -11.89
N ARG A 36 5.67 -17.58 -11.66
CA ARG A 36 5.81 -18.74 -12.55
C ARG A 36 5.21 -18.47 -13.93
N LEU A 37 4.06 -17.80 -13.99
CA LEU A 37 3.42 -17.42 -15.25
C LEU A 37 4.30 -16.44 -16.05
N ILE A 38 4.83 -15.41 -15.40
CA ILE A 38 5.74 -14.45 -16.05
C ILE A 38 6.95 -15.19 -16.63
N LEU A 39 7.61 -16.03 -15.83
CA LEU A 39 8.74 -16.86 -16.27
C LEU A 39 8.40 -17.78 -17.45
N ALA A 40 7.20 -18.38 -17.46
CA ALA A 40 6.76 -19.26 -18.54
C ALA A 40 6.52 -18.49 -19.86
N LEU A 41 6.07 -17.23 -19.77
CA LEU A 41 5.80 -16.38 -20.94
C LEU A 41 7.05 -15.66 -21.46
N SER A 42 8.04 -15.39 -20.59
CA SER A 42 9.25 -14.61 -20.93
C SER A 42 9.94 -15.05 -22.23
N PRO A 43 10.16 -16.35 -22.52
CA PRO A 43 10.85 -16.75 -23.75
C PRO A 43 10.09 -16.37 -25.02
N ALA A 44 8.77 -16.52 -25.03
CA ALA A 44 7.93 -16.16 -26.18
C ALA A 44 7.87 -14.64 -26.38
N LEU A 45 7.89 -13.88 -25.29
CA LEU A 45 7.90 -12.41 -25.32
C LEU A 45 9.26 -11.86 -25.79
N LEU A 46 10.37 -12.46 -25.36
CA LEU A 46 11.71 -12.12 -25.81
C LEU A 46 11.87 -12.30 -27.32
N ASN A 47 11.34 -13.38 -27.88
CA ASN A 47 11.33 -13.61 -29.33
C ASN A 47 10.53 -12.55 -30.12
N ARG A 48 9.67 -11.79 -29.43
CA ARG A 48 8.91 -10.65 -29.99
C ARG A 48 9.54 -9.30 -29.67
N GLY A 49 10.77 -9.28 -29.14
CA GLY A 49 11.49 -8.06 -28.77
C GLY A 49 10.96 -7.38 -27.50
N MET A 50 10.20 -8.08 -26.65
CA MET A 50 9.74 -7.58 -25.36
C MET A 50 10.64 -8.10 -24.23
N PHE A 51 10.89 -7.25 -23.24
CA PHE A 51 11.77 -7.56 -22.12
C PHE A 51 11.01 -7.55 -20.79
N VAL A 52 11.47 -8.37 -19.83
CA VAL A 52 10.95 -8.38 -18.46
C VAL A 52 11.89 -7.53 -17.60
N GLU A 53 11.35 -6.47 -17.03
CA GLU A 53 12.05 -5.64 -16.05
C GLU A 53 11.45 -5.83 -14.66
N LEU A 54 12.32 -5.91 -13.65
CA LEU A 54 11.90 -5.81 -12.26
C LEU A 54 12.01 -4.34 -11.83
N ARG A 55 10.86 -3.67 -11.72
CA ARG A 55 10.76 -2.31 -11.19
C ARG A 55 10.20 -2.39 -9.79
N ASP A 56 10.97 -1.94 -8.81
CA ASP A 56 10.43 -1.75 -7.47
C ASP A 56 9.62 -0.46 -7.48
N ILE A 57 8.29 -0.58 -7.41
CA ILE A 57 7.42 0.59 -7.39
C ILE A 57 7.33 1.05 -5.93
N THR A 58 7.93 2.19 -5.62
CA THR A 58 7.87 2.82 -4.28
C THR A 58 6.42 3.14 -3.88
N GLN A 59 5.56 3.44 -4.86
CA GLN A 59 4.11 3.61 -4.70
C GLN A 59 3.36 3.25 -6.00
N ALA A 60 2.53 2.21 -5.97
CA ALA A 60 1.72 1.77 -7.12
C ALA A 60 0.20 1.90 -6.84
N TYR A 61 -0.20 2.82 -5.96
CA TYR A 61 -1.62 3.04 -5.71
C TYR A 61 -2.09 4.23 -6.53
N PRO A 62 -3.04 4.03 -7.48
CA PRO A 62 -3.71 5.16 -8.09
C PRO A 62 -4.28 6.02 -6.96
N GLN A 63 -3.84 7.27 -6.89
CA GLN A 63 -4.38 8.21 -5.93
C GLN A 63 -5.78 8.57 -6.40
N ALA A 64 -6.78 8.37 -5.54
CA ALA A 64 -8.12 8.84 -5.81
C ALA A 64 -8.11 10.34 -6.12
N GLN A 65 -8.85 10.73 -7.16
CA GLN A 65 -8.97 12.14 -7.55
C GLN A 65 -10.03 12.87 -6.73
N THR A 66 -10.90 12.13 -6.06
CA THR A 66 -12.00 12.66 -5.24
C THR A 66 -11.70 12.54 -3.75
N GLU A 67 -12.30 13.42 -2.96
CA GLU A 67 -12.28 13.34 -1.49
C GLU A 67 -13.27 12.29 -0.96
N LEU A 68 -13.06 11.87 0.29
CA LEU A 68 -13.99 10.98 0.99
C LEU A 68 -15.36 11.65 1.21
N PHE A 69 -16.43 10.87 1.16
CA PHE A 69 -17.79 11.38 1.35
C PHE A 69 -18.08 11.83 2.78
N ARG A 70 -17.36 11.27 3.76
CA ARG A 70 -17.45 11.67 5.17
C ARG A 70 -16.10 12.09 5.72
N THR A 71 -16.16 12.87 6.80
CA THR A 71 -14.97 13.20 7.59
C THR A 71 -14.50 11.94 8.32
N VAL A 72 -13.28 11.51 8.01
CA VAL A 72 -12.60 10.41 8.71
C VAL A 72 -11.45 10.99 9.52
N LEU A 73 -11.49 10.79 10.83
CA LEU A 73 -10.43 11.13 11.77
C LEU A 73 -9.73 9.85 12.21
N ALA A 74 -8.41 9.89 12.31
CA ALA A 74 -7.60 8.77 12.80
C ALA A 74 -6.55 9.26 13.80
N HIS A 75 -6.18 8.38 14.73
CA HIS A 75 -5.05 8.64 15.62
C HIS A 75 -3.74 8.56 14.84
N LEU A 76 -2.69 9.22 15.37
CA LEU A 76 -1.37 9.09 14.80
C LEU A 76 -0.86 7.65 14.94
N PRO A 77 -0.15 7.13 13.93
CA PRO A 77 0.60 5.89 14.08
C PRO A 77 1.76 6.10 15.08
N LYS A 78 2.15 5.02 15.78
CA LYS A 78 3.12 5.05 16.90
C LYS A 78 4.45 5.72 16.51
N GLU A 79 4.85 5.56 15.25
CA GLU A 79 6.07 6.09 14.66
C GLU A 79 6.07 7.62 14.50
N LEU A 80 4.90 8.25 14.52
CA LEU A 80 4.73 9.71 14.38
C LEU A 80 4.33 10.41 15.68
N VAL A 81 3.94 9.65 16.72
CA VAL A 81 3.54 10.21 18.03
C VAL A 81 4.66 11.07 18.64
N THR A 82 5.91 10.61 18.60
CA THR A 82 7.06 11.37 19.14
C THR A 82 7.44 12.60 18.34
N LYS A 83 6.94 12.72 17.10
CA LYS A 83 7.23 13.82 16.18
C LYS A 83 6.15 14.90 16.15
N SER A 84 5.08 14.71 16.92
CA SER A 84 3.89 15.56 16.86
C SER A 84 3.47 15.98 18.27
N PRO A 85 2.79 17.13 18.42
CA PRO A 85 2.23 17.54 19.71
C PRO A 85 1.30 16.49 20.30
N GLU A 86 1.23 16.44 21.63
CA GLU A 86 0.30 15.56 22.34
C GLU A 86 -1.15 15.86 21.94
N GLY A 87 -1.95 14.80 21.79
CA GLY A 87 -3.36 14.93 21.38
C GLY A 87 -3.57 15.22 19.89
N THR A 88 -2.53 15.20 19.05
CA THR A 88 -2.70 15.36 17.60
C THR A 88 -3.59 14.25 17.03
N ILE A 89 -4.50 14.63 16.13
CA ILE A 89 -5.39 13.73 15.38
C ILE A 89 -5.20 14.06 13.89
N ILE A 90 -5.21 13.05 13.03
CA ILE A 90 -5.12 13.24 11.57
C ILE A 90 -6.50 13.18 10.93
N ARG A 91 -6.78 14.10 10.00
CA ARG A 91 -7.95 14.04 9.12
C ARG A 91 -7.54 13.40 7.80
N VAL A 92 -8.23 12.34 7.41
CA VAL A 92 -8.00 11.68 6.13
C VAL A 92 -8.81 12.40 5.06
N ILE A 93 -8.12 12.95 4.06
CA ILE A 93 -8.74 13.74 2.98
C ILE A 93 -9.14 12.84 1.81
N ARG A 94 -8.23 11.96 1.39
CA ARG A 94 -8.41 11.06 0.26
C ARG A 94 -8.49 9.60 0.73
N PRO A 95 -9.18 8.74 -0.03
CA PRO A 95 -9.19 7.29 0.17
C PRO A 95 -7.84 6.68 0.54
N LEU A 96 -7.79 6.07 1.73
CA LEU A 96 -6.68 5.23 2.18
C LEU A 96 -7.16 3.80 2.36
N TYR A 97 -6.24 2.85 2.18
CA TYR A 97 -6.53 1.44 2.40
C TYR A 97 -7.06 1.22 3.82
N GLY A 98 -8.11 0.40 3.95
CA GLY A 98 -8.80 0.12 5.22
C GLY A 98 -10.00 1.03 5.52
N ILE A 99 -10.21 2.11 4.75
CA ILE A 99 -11.46 2.88 4.78
C ILE A 99 -12.50 2.17 3.89
N ALA A 100 -13.71 1.96 4.41
CA ALA A 100 -14.79 1.28 3.68
C ALA A 100 -15.12 1.92 2.32
N GLU A 101 -15.05 3.25 2.24
CA GLU A 101 -15.28 4.02 1.01
C GLU A 101 -14.11 3.97 0.02
N ALA A 102 -12.96 3.39 0.36
CA ALA A 102 -11.79 3.48 -0.50
C ALA A 102 -11.95 2.79 -1.88
N GLY A 103 -12.92 1.88 -2.01
CA GLY A 103 -13.23 1.20 -3.28
C GLY A 103 -14.21 1.91 -4.20
N VAL A 104 -14.74 3.08 -3.82
CA VAL A 104 -15.75 3.81 -4.62
C VAL A 104 -15.22 5.11 -5.25
N HIS A 105 -13.90 5.30 -5.30
CA HIS A 105 -13.22 6.51 -5.74
C HIS A 105 -12.07 6.23 -6.71
#